data_AF-K2AQ81-F1
#
_entry.id   AF-K2AQ81-F1
#
_cell.length_a   1.000
_cell.length_b   1.000
_cell.length_c   1.000
_cell.angle_alpha   90.00
_cell.angle_beta   90.00
_cell.angle_gamma   90.00
#
_symmetry.space_group_name_H-M   'P 1'
#
loop_
_entity.id
_entity.type
_entity.pdbx_description
1 polymer ?
#
loop_
_entity_poly.entity_id
_entity_poly.type
_entity_poly.pdbx_seq_one_letter_code
_entity_poly.pdbx_strand_id
1 'polypeptide(L)'
;MQSFRALANVQQATISMVAPGIAEALIATALGLFAAIPAVIAYNRFVTDIGRLMNRCDAFQEEFMNILIRQSQQAPAATDTVRL
;
A
#
# COMPACT_ATOMS: atom_id res chain seq x y z
N MET A 1 5.67 -29.05 -12.82
CA MET A 1 5.27 -30.46 -12.55
C MET A 1 6.37 -31.43 -12.99
N GLN A 2 7.57 -31.35 -12.41
CA GLN A 2 8.66 -32.29 -12.77
C GLN A 2 8.51 -33.64 -12.08
N SER A 3 8.09 -33.68 -10.82
CA SER A 3 7.92 -34.92 -10.04
C SER A 3 6.94 -35.90 -10.68
N PHE A 4 5.80 -35.43 -11.19
CA PHE A 4 4.81 -36.28 -11.86
C PHE A 4 5.23 -36.70 -13.27
N ARG A 5 6.01 -35.86 -13.99
CA ARG A 5 6.60 -36.23 -15.28
C ARG A 5 7.64 -37.34 -15.14
N ALA A 6 8.41 -37.32 -14.05
CA ALA A 6 9.35 -38.38 -13.73
C ALA A 6 8.66 -39.72 -13.47
N LEU A 7 7.49 -39.73 -12.80
CA LEU A 7 6.69 -40.94 -12.57
C LEU A 7 5.98 -41.47 -13.82
N ALA A 8 5.55 -40.60 -14.73
CA ALA A 8 4.78 -41.00 -15.92
C ALA A 8 5.55 -41.91 -16.89
N ASN A 9 6.89 -41.92 -16.83
CA ASN A 9 7.77 -42.67 -17.74
C ASN A 9 8.36 -43.95 -17.10
N VAL A 10 7.99 -44.31 -15.88
CA VAL A 10 8.53 -45.49 -15.18
C VAL A 10 7.43 -46.47 -14.77
N GLN A 11 7.70 -47.75 -14.98
CA GLN A 11 6.77 -48.86 -14.74
C GLN A 11 6.60 -49.19 -13.24
N GLN A 12 7.55 -48.78 -12.40
CA GLN A 12 7.54 -49.00 -10.96
C GLN A 12 7.98 -47.71 -10.23
N ALA A 13 7.04 -47.06 -9.56
CA ALA A 13 7.25 -45.81 -8.86
C ALA A 13 7.86 -46.05 -7.46
N THR A 14 8.93 -45.32 -7.12
CA THR A 14 9.51 -45.34 -5.77
C THR A 14 9.45 -43.95 -5.13
N ILE A 15 9.26 -43.88 -3.82
CA ILE A 15 9.13 -42.61 -3.06
C ILE A 15 10.37 -41.74 -3.21
N SER A 16 11.55 -42.35 -3.30
CA SER A 16 12.83 -41.67 -3.52
C SER A 16 12.85 -40.86 -4.83
N MET A 17 12.07 -41.26 -5.84
CA MET A 17 12.07 -40.62 -7.16
C MET A 17 11.29 -39.31 -7.19
N VAL A 18 10.33 -39.11 -6.27
CA VAL A 18 9.53 -37.88 -6.16
C VAL A 18 9.95 -36.96 -5.01
N ALA A 19 10.67 -37.49 -4.03
CA ALA A 19 11.08 -36.76 -2.83
C ALA A 19 11.81 -35.43 -3.14
N PRO A 20 12.77 -35.36 -4.11
CA PRO A 20 13.47 -34.10 -4.39
C PRO A 20 12.56 -32.99 -4.92
N GLY A 21 11.70 -33.28 -5.90
CA GLY A 21 10.84 -32.27 -6.50
C GLY A 21 9.71 -31.79 -5.59
N ILE A 22 9.32 -32.58 -4.58
CA ILE A 22 8.39 -32.15 -3.53
C ILE A 22 9.09 -31.20 -2.56
N ALA A 23 10.33 -31.49 -2.17
CA ALA A 23 11.10 -30.63 -1.28
C ALA A 23 11.32 -29.23 -1.90
N GLU A 24 11.68 -29.17 -3.19
CA GLU A 24 11.84 -27.91 -3.92
C GLU A 24 10.54 -27.08 -3.96
N ALA A 25 9.39 -27.72 -4.19
CA ALA A 25 8.09 -27.05 -4.21
C ALA A 25 7.70 -26.48 -2.83
N LEU A 26 8.03 -27.19 -1.75
CA LEU A 26 7.80 -26.72 -0.39
C LEU A 26 8.68 -25.51 -0.06
N ILE A 27 9.95 -25.51 -0.48
CA ILE A 27 10.85 -24.36 -0.31
C ILE A 27 10.32 -23.15 -1.08
N ALA A 28 9.87 -23.34 -2.34
CA ALA A 28 9.29 -22.26 -3.12
C ALA A 28 8.05 -21.64 -2.43
N THR A 29 7.23 -22.46 -1.78
CA THR A 29 6.07 -22.00 -1.01
C THR A 29 6.49 -21.21 0.22
N ALA A 30 7.49 -21.70 0.95
CA ALA A 30 8.04 -21.02 2.12
C ALA A 30 8.64 -19.66 1.74
N LEU A 31 9.37 -19.57 0.63
CA LEU A 31 9.92 -18.31 0.11
C LEU A 31 8.80 -17.34 -0.30
N GLY A 32 7.74 -17.84 -0.91
CA GLY A 32 6.56 -17.04 -1.25
C GLY A 32 5.92 -16.39 -0.02
N LEU A 33 5.71 -17.16 1.06
CA LEU A 33 5.20 -16.64 2.32
C LEU A 33 6.17 -15.68 3.00
N PHE A 34 7.47 -15.99 2.98
CA PHE A 34 8.53 -15.14 3.52
C PHE A 34 8.58 -13.78 2.83
N ALA A 35 8.34 -13.71 1.52
CA ALA A 35 8.27 -12.46 0.78
C ALA A 35 6.92 -11.73 0.98
N ALA A 36 5.81 -12.47 1.02
CA ALA A 36 4.47 -11.88 1.07
C ALA A 36 4.14 -11.21 2.41
N ILE A 37 4.48 -11.84 3.54
CA ILE A 37 4.10 -11.33 4.86
C ILE A 37 4.72 -9.94 5.14
N PRO A 38 6.04 -9.73 4.97
CA PRO A 38 6.66 -8.42 5.18
C PRO A 38 6.14 -7.37 4.19
N ALA A 39 5.88 -7.75 2.94
CA ALA A 39 5.34 -6.86 1.92
C ALA A 39 3.96 -6.30 2.33
N VAL A 40 3.08 -7.14 2.86
CA VAL A 40 1.75 -6.71 3.33
C VAL A 40 1.86 -5.83 4.58
N ILE A 41 2.80 -6.11 5.50
CA ILE A 41 3.05 -5.24 6.66
C ILE A 41 3.52 -3.85 6.20
N ALA A 42 4.47 -3.79 5.27
CA ALA A 42 4.98 -2.54 4.72
C ALA A 42 3.86 -1.75 4.00
N TYR A 43 3.04 -2.43 3.21
CA TYR A 43 1.87 -1.83 2.56
C TYR A 43 0.93 -1.18 3.59
N ASN A 44 0.53 -1.92 4.63
CA ASN A 44 -0.37 -1.40 5.67
C ASN A 44 0.23 -0.19 6.41
N ARG A 45 1.55 -0.21 6.63
CA ARG A 45 2.26 0.93 7.21
C ARG A 45 2.19 2.15 6.31
N PHE A 46 2.52 2.01 5.02
CA PHE A 46 2.48 3.13 4.08
C PHE A 46 1.07 3.69 3.88
N VAL A 47 0.04 2.84 3.84
CA VAL A 47 -1.36 3.28 3.78
C VAL A 47 -1.70 4.16 4.99
N THR A 48 -1.28 3.75 6.19
CA THR A 48 -1.49 4.54 7.41
C THR A 48 -0.76 5.87 7.35
N ASP A 49 0.49 5.88 6.90
CA ASP A 49 1.31 7.09 6.81
C ASP A 49 0.76 8.08 5.76
N ILE A 50 0.30 7.57 4.61
CA ILE A 50 -0.37 8.37 3.58
C ILE A 50 -1.67 8.96 4.12
N GLY A 51 -2.49 8.19 4.84
CA GLY A 51 -3.71 8.70 5.45
C GLY A 51 -3.44 9.85 6.43
N ARG A 52 -2.37 9.76 7.22
CA ARG A 52 -1.94 10.87 8.10
C ARG A 52 -1.50 12.10 7.31
N LEU A 53 -0.80 11.91 6.20
CA LEU A 53 -0.39 13.02 5.32
C LEU A 53 -1.61 13.71 4.70
N MET A 54 -2.58 12.94 4.21
CA MET A 54 -3.83 13.46 3.65
C MET A 54 -4.59 14.29 4.68
N ASN A 55 -4.77 13.77 5.90
CA ASN A 55 -5.44 14.51 6.97
C ASN A 55 -4.76 15.86 7.27
N ARG A 56 -3.43 15.93 7.19
CA ARG A 56 -2.69 17.20 7.37
C ARG A 56 -2.92 18.16 6.20
N CYS A 57 -2.95 17.64 4.97
CA CYS A 57 -3.27 18.45 3.80
C CYS A 57 -4.70 19.00 3.87
N ASP A 58 -5.67 18.19 4.30
CA ASP A 58 -7.05 18.61 4.45
C ASP A 58 -7.20 19.71 5.52
N ALA A 59 -6.55 19.53 6.68
CA ALA A 59 -6.52 20.55 7.72
C ALA A 59 -5.87 21.87 7.25
N PHE A 60 -4.76 21.77 6.51
CA PHE A 60 -4.11 22.94 5.92
C PHE A 60 -5.00 23.64 4.90
N GLN A 61 -5.68 22.88 4.05
CA GLN A 61 -6.62 23.43 3.06
C GLN A 61 -7.77 24.17 3.75
N GLU A 62 -8.33 23.61 4.83
CA GLU A 62 -9.40 24.25 5.59
C GLU A 62 -8.93 25.56 6.24
N GLU A 63 -7.76 25.56 6.87
CA GLU A 63 -7.16 26.78 7.45
C GLU A 63 -6.90 27.84 6.38
N PHE A 64 -6.34 27.43 5.23
CA PHE A 64 -6.06 28.32 4.10
C PHE A 64 -7.33 28.96 3.55
N MET A 65 -8.40 28.18 3.37
CA MET A 65 -9.70 28.71 2.91
C MET A 65 -10.31 29.66 3.93
N ASN A 66 -10.22 29.35 5.23
CA ASN A 66 -10.69 30.24 6.28
C ASN A 66 -9.95 31.59 6.28
N ILE A 67 -8.64 31.60 6.02
CA ILE A 67 -7.86 32.83 5.89
C ILE A 67 -8.29 33.62 4.64
N LEU A 68 -8.45 32.97 3.49
CA LEU A 68 -8.88 33.64 2.25
C LEU A 68 -10.27 34.27 2.39
N ILE A 69 -11.22 33.54 3.00
CA ILE A 69 -12.57 34.06 3.26
C ILE A 69 -12.50 35.31 4.14
N ARG A 70 -11.73 35.26 5.24
CA ARG A 70 -11.54 36.44 6.12
C ARG A 70 -10.98 37.63 5.35
N GLN A 71 -9.93 37.44 4.53
CA GLN A 71 -9.36 38.53 3.73
C GLN A 71 -10.35 39.08 2.70
N SER A 72 -11.14 38.23 2.06
CA SER A 72 -12.17 38.67 1.10
C SER A 72 -13.28 39.50 1.76
N GLN A 73 -13.65 39.17 3.00
CA GLN A 73 -14.66 39.89 3.77
C GLN A 73 -14.11 41.17 4.44
N GLN A 74 -12.79 41.25 4.66
CA GLN A 74 -12.12 42.43 5.20
C GLN A 74 -11.75 43.49 4.15
N ALA A 75 -12.18 43.33 2.89
CA ALA A 75 -12.13 44.42 1.91
C ALA A 75 -12.86 45.65 2.49
N PRO A 76 -12.17 46.78 2.66
CA PRO A 76 -12.64 47.86 3.51
C PRO A 76 -13.88 48.51 2.90
N ALA A 77 -14.90 48.70 3.75
CA ALA A 77 -15.93 49.71 3.56
C ALA A 77 -15.28 51.11 3.61
N ALA A 78 -14.52 51.46 2.58
CA ALA A 78 -13.95 52.78 2.41
C ALA A 78 -14.87 53.61 1.50
N THR A 79 -16.06 54.00 1.96
CA THR A 79 -16.83 55.04 1.26
C THR A 79 -17.75 55.91 2.14
N ASP A 80 -17.61 56.01 3.48
CA ASP A 80 -18.62 56.82 4.21
C ASP A 80 -18.17 57.67 5.41
N THR A 81 -17.01 58.34 5.38
CA THR A 81 -16.70 59.34 6.43
C THR A 81 -15.85 60.57 6.04
N VAL A 82 -15.60 60.88 4.76
CA VAL A 82 -14.92 62.16 4.41
C VAL A 82 -15.38 62.72 3.06
N ARG A 83 -16.67 63.05 2.94
CA ARG A 83 -17.10 64.17 2.08
C ARG A 83 -18.17 64.97 2.82
N LEU A 84 -17.69 66.10 3.32
CA LEU A 84 -18.44 67.30 3.69
C LEU A 84 -19.55 67.62 2.68
#